data_AF-A0A434X2E6-F1
#
_entry.id   AF-A0A434X2E6-F1
#
_cell.length_a   1.000
_cell.length_b   1.000
_cell.length_c   1.000
_cell.angle_alpha   90.00
_cell.angle_beta   90.00
_cell.angle_gamma   90.00
#
_symmetry.space_group_name_H-M   'P 1'
#
loop_
_entity.id
_entity.type
_entity.pdbx_description
1 polymer ?
#
loop_
_entity_poly.entity_id
_entity_poly.type
_entity_poly.pdbx_seq_one_letter_code
_entity_poly.pdbx_strand_id
1 'polypeptide(L)'
;MPNTLVPAAGEAMPAAFPGRFSRRAALGAIASLPVVGGAAAANAALAKHTPVDRFQAAVAELKAAAEALDPDIYNWTVNTNGDKQCGVLIAAFRTTTKYEGDGWYASPYEWGDVTQIFVRRAPEHDRKGERWFRVGPSATSNHKSVLMTEERFRVNYGPKVQA
;
A
#
# COMPACT_ATOMS: atom_id res chain seq x y z
N MET A 1 -17.76 2.20 53.62
CA MET A 1 -16.60 3.04 53.24
C MET A 1 -15.92 3.55 54.51
N PRO A 2 -14.62 3.28 54.70
CA PRO A 2 -13.77 4.16 55.49
C PRO A 2 -12.68 4.77 54.60
N ASN A 3 -12.70 6.11 54.52
CA ASN A 3 -11.70 6.93 53.84
C ASN A 3 -10.34 6.77 54.52
N THR A 4 -9.31 6.43 53.75
CA THR A 4 -7.92 6.47 54.21
C THR A 4 -7.16 7.62 53.56
N LEU A 5 -6.47 8.35 54.42
CA LEU A 5 -5.82 9.64 54.26
C LEU A 5 -4.77 9.68 53.14
N VAL A 6 -4.81 10.77 52.38
CA VAL A 6 -3.71 11.24 51.52
C VAL A 6 -2.67 11.96 52.39
N PRO A 7 -1.37 11.68 52.25
CA PRO A 7 -0.32 12.62 52.60
C PRO A 7 0.07 13.47 51.38
N ALA A 8 0.03 14.79 51.55
CA ALA A 8 0.59 15.76 50.63
C ALA A 8 1.91 16.31 51.17
N ALA A 9 2.83 16.54 50.21
CA ALA A 9 3.87 17.56 50.17
C ALA A 9 5.12 17.45 51.07
N GLY A 10 6.25 17.90 50.48
CA GLY A 10 7.51 18.21 51.17
C GLY A 10 8.69 17.41 50.61
N GLU A 11 9.25 17.76 49.45
CA GLU A 11 10.33 18.74 49.27
C GLU A 11 11.75 18.16 49.33
N ALA A 12 12.52 18.55 48.30
CA ALA A 12 13.96 18.80 48.29
C ALA A 12 14.95 17.63 48.51
N MET A 13 15.72 17.31 47.47
CA MET A 13 17.05 17.94 47.26
C MET A 13 17.72 17.41 45.98
N PRO A 14 18.36 18.26 45.17
CA PRO A 14 19.21 17.88 44.06
C PRO A 14 20.64 17.63 44.54
N ALA A 15 21.25 16.51 44.13
CA ALA A 15 22.68 16.30 44.28
C ALA A 15 23.42 16.81 43.01
N ALA A 16 24.21 17.87 43.20
CA ALA A 16 25.25 18.34 42.28
C ALA A 16 26.46 17.37 42.27
N PHE A 17 27.28 17.27 41.22
CA PHE A 17 28.46 18.09 40.88
C PHE A 17 29.24 17.38 39.73
N PRO A 18 30.32 17.92 39.12
CA PRO A 18 30.42 19.09 38.24
C PRO A 18 31.20 18.77 36.94
N GLY A 19 30.56 18.80 35.77
CA GLY A 19 31.24 18.68 34.46
C GLY A 19 31.48 20.05 33.84
N ARG A 20 32.56 20.73 34.23
CA ARG A 20 32.91 22.10 33.80
C ARG A 20 33.91 22.04 32.62
N PHE A 21 33.42 22.06 31.38
CA PHE A 21 34.23 22.46 30.22
C PHE A 21 33.48 23.41 29.29
N SER A 22 33.86 24.69 29.43
CA SER A 22 34.04 25.70 28.39
C SER A 22 32.98 25.83 27.28
N ARG A 23 31.89 26.54 27.60
CA ARG A 23 31.11 27.30 26.60
C ARG A 23 31.57 28.76 26.63
N ARG A 24 32.72 29.07 26.02
CA ARG A 24 33.13 30.43 25.58
C ARG A 24 34.58 30.38 25.09
N ALA A 25 34.77 30.18 23.79
CA ALA A 25 35.83 30.79 22.98
C ALA A 25 35.82 30.15 21.58
N ALA A 26 35.10 30.77 20.65
CA ALA A 26 35.45 30.83 19.22
C ALA A 26 34.43 31.71 18.48
N LEU A 27 34.28 32.95 18.94
CA LEU A 27 33.85 34.07 18.11
C LEU A 27 35.14 34.77 17.68
N GLY A 28 35.45 34.72 16.39
CA GLY A 28 36.67 35.27 15.79
C GLY A 28 36.88 34.65 14.40
N ALA A 29 36.04 34.98 13.41
CA ALA A 29 36.27 36.10 12.48
C ALA A 29 37.49 35.87 11.57
N ILE A 30 37.26 35.32 10.37
CA ILE A 30 38.08 35.60 9.18
C ILE A 30 37.18 35.67 7.93
N ALA A 31 37.20 36.85 7.33
CA ALA A 31 37.03 37.19 5.92
C ALA A 31 35.73 36.86 5.17
N SER A 32 34.93 37.90 5.03
CA SER A 32 34.44 38.40 3.73
C SER A 32 34.91 37.61 2.49
N LEU A 33 34.04 36.76 1.96
CA LEU A 33 34.00 36.45 0.54
C LEU A 33 32.80 37.18 -0.08
N PRO A 34 33.00 38.26 -0.84
CA PRO A 34 31.94 38.83 -1.65
C PRO A 34 31.89 38.06 -2.96
N VAL A 35 31.06 37.01 -3.05
CA VAL A 35 30.54 36.58 -4.35
C VAL A 35 29.06 36.24 -4.18
N VAL A 36 28.27 37.31 -4.07
CA VAL A 36 26.93 37.35 -4.67
C VAL A 36 27.16 37.15 -6.17
N GLY A 37 27.10 35.90 -6.62
CA GLY A 37 27.48 35.56 -7.99
C GLY A 37 27.25 34.08 -8.28
N GLY A 38 26.00 33.64 -8.07
CA GLY A 38 25.58 32.27 -8.34
C GLY A 38 24.06 32.06 -8.35
N ALA A 39 23.27 33.08 -7.98
CA ALA A 39 21.81 33.06 -8.17
C ALA A 39 21.38 33.32 -9.63
N ALA A 40 22.30 33.23 -10.59
CA ALA A 40 22.07 33.51 -12.01
C ALA A 40 22.59 32.38 -12.90
N ALA A 41 22.25 31.12 -12.60
CA ALA A 41 22.34 30.01 -13.57
C ALA A 41 21.50 28.76 -13.23
N ALA A 42 20.72 28.73 -12.14
CA ALA A 42 19.78 27.63 -11.91
C ALA A 42 18.49 27.72 -12.77
N ASN A 43 18.48 28.60 -13.79
CA ASN A 43 17.44 28.68 -14.81
C ASN A 43 17.84 28.05 -16.15
N ALA A 44 19.07 27.54 -16.26
CA ALA A 44 19.52 26.86 -17.47
C ALA A 44 19.12 25.38 -17.41
N ALA A 45 18.10 25.04 -18.20
CA ALA A 45 17.50 23.71 -18.36
C ALA A 45 16.50 23.28 -17.28
N LEU A 46 15.48 24.10 -16.98
CA LEU A 46 14.14 23.50 -16.96
C LEU A 46 13.90 23.04 -18.40
N ALA A 47 14.22 21.78 -18.70
CA ALA A 47 13.71 21.14 -19.90
C ALA A 47 12.22 21.49 -19.93
N LYS A 48 11.76 22.18 -20.98
CA LYS A 48 10.35 22.53 -21.13
C LYS A 48 9.62 21.21 -21.34
N HIS A 49 9.30 20.54 -20.25
CA HIS A 49 8.54 19.30 -20.27
C HIS A 49 7.23 19.61 -20.96
N THR A 50 6.96 18.87 -22.02
CA THR A 50 5.67 18.96 -22.68
C THR A 50 4.59 18.55 -21.67
N PRO A 51 3.33 18.98 -21.84
CA PRO A 51 2.23 18.50 -21.01
C PRO A 51 2.15 16.97 -20.96
N VAL A 52 2.50 16.29 -22.06
CA VAL A 52 2.60 14.83 -22.14
C VAL A 52 3.70 14.30 -21.21
N ASP A 53 4.90 14.88 -21.24
CA ASP A 53 5.99 14.46 -20.35
C ASP A 53 5.62 14.61 -18.88
N ARG A 54 4.96 15.72 -18.53
CA ARG A 54 4.48 15.97 -17.17
C ARG A 54 3.42 14.96 -16.75
N PHE A 55 2.50 14.62 -17.64
CA PHE A 55 1.48 13.62 -17.37
C PHE A 55 2.09 12.22 -17.17
N GLN A 56 3.02 11.81 -18.03
CA GLN A 56 3.68 10.50 -17.91
C GLN A 56 4.52 10.42 -16.62
N ALA A 57 5.23 11.48 -16.26
CA ALA A 57 5.97 11.56 -15.00
C ALA A 57 5.03 11.42 -13.78
N ALA A 58 3.91 12.13 -13.78
CA ALA A 58 2.92 12.04 -12.70
C ALA A 58 2.27 10.66 -12.62
N VAL A 59 1.96 10.03 -13.76
CA VAL A 59 1.44 8.65 -13.80
C VAL A 59 2.48 7.66 -13.26
N ALA A 60 3.75 7.82 -13.61
CA ALA A 60 4.82 6.96 -13.11
C ALA A 60 4.98 7.08 -11.59
N GLU A 61 4.96 8.31 -11.06
CA GLU A 61 4.99 8.57 -9.62
C GLU A 61 3.77 7.99 -8.91
N LEU A 62 2.56 8.16 -9.46
CA LEU A 62 1.33 7.58 -8.92
C LEU A 62 1.40 6.06 -8.85
N LYS A 63 1.88 5.40 -9.92
CA LYS A 63 2.05 3.94 -9.94
C LYS A 63 3.00 3.47 -8.85
N ALA A 64 4.17 4.10 -8.76
CA ALA A 64 5.18 3.77 -7.76
C ALA A 64 4.65 3.96 -6.34
N ALA A 65 3.94 5.06 -6.07
CA ALA A 65 3.34 5.32 -4.76
C ALA A 65 2.23 4.32 -4.42
N ALA A 66 1.37 3.98 -5.36
CA ALA A 66 0.29 3.03 -5.15
C ALA A 66 0.81 1.60 -4.92
N GLU A 67 1.80 1.14 -5.68
CA GLU A 67 2.43 -0.18 -5.49
C GLU A 67 3.23 -0.24 -4.18
N ALA A 68 3.80 0.88 -3.72
CA ALA A 68 4.44 0.95 -2.40
C ALA A 68 3.42 0.90 -1.25
N LEU A 69 2.20 1.40 -1.45
CA LEU A 69 1.11 1.33 -0.47
C LEU A 69 0.47 -0.06 -0.42
N ASP A 70 0.29 -0.69 -1.59
CA ASP A 70 -0.36 -1.99 -1.74
C ASP A 70 0.39 -2.81 -2.80
N PRO A 71 1.32 -3.69 -2.38
CA PRO A 71 2.11 -4.52 -3.28
C PRO A 71 1.29 -5.51 -4.13
N ASP A 72 0.00 -5.69 -3.82
CA ASP A 72 -0.89 -6.56 -4.60
C ASP A 72 -1.51 -5.85 -5.81
N ILE A 73 -1.33 -4.54 -5.96
CA ILE A 73 -1.78 -3.77 -7.14
C ILE A 73 -0.98 -4.18 -8.37
N TYR A 74 -1.68 -4.38 -9.50
CA TYR A 74 -1.08 -4.75 -10.77
C TYR A 74 -1.96 -4.33 -11.97
N ASN A 75 -1.44 -4.51 -13.18
CA ASN A 75 -2.17 -4.31 -14.46
C ASN A 75 -2.84 -2.94 -14.61
N TRP A 76 -2.00 -1.90 -14.64
CA TRP A 76 -2.46 -0.53 -14.83
C TRP A 76 -3.01 -0.26 -16.23
N THR A 77 -4.16 0.38 -16.30
CA THR A 77 -4.74 0.95 -17.51
C THR A 77 -4.75 2.47 -17.39
N VAL A 78 -4.18 3.16 -18.39
CA VAL A 78 -4.21 4.62 -18.50
C VAL A 78 -4.79 4.95 -19.86
N ASN A 79 -5.95 5.60 -19.89
CA ASN A 79 -6.65 5.94 -21.11
C ASN A 79 -7.05 7.42 -21.09
N THR A 80 -6.81 8.10 -22.21
CA THR A 80 -7.30 9.45 -22.48
C THR A 80 -8.30 9.34 -23.64
N ASN A 81 -9.59 9.31 -23.33
CA ASN A 81 -10.64 9.24 -24.34
C ASN A 81 -11.20 10.64 -24.58
N GLY A 82 -10.98 11.20 -25.77
CA GLY A 82 -11.58 12.46 -26.18
C GLY A 82 -13.07 12.36 -26.53
N ASP A 83 -13.59 11.15 -26.71
CA ASP A 83 -14.94 10.83 -27.19
C ASP A 83 -15.89 10.32 -26.09
N LYS A 84 -15.41 10.17 -24.85
CA LYS A 84 -16.21 9.70 -23.70
C LYS A 84 -16.36 10.79 -22.64
N GLN A 85 -17.30 10.58 -21.73
CA GLN A 85 -17.55 11.46 -20.58
C GLN A 85 -16.36 11.53 -19.59
N CYS A 86 -15.37 10.63 -19.69
CA CYS A 86 -14.17 10.64 -18.86
C CYS A 86 -12.96 11.08 -19.69
N GLY A 87 -12.46 12.30 -19.48
CA GLY A 87 -11.29 12.82 -20.20
C GLY A 87 -9.98 12.07 -19.89
N VAL A 88 -9.86 11.49 -18.70
CA VAL A 88 -8.75 10.61 -18.29
C VAL A 88 -9.30 9.50 -17.39
N LEU A 89 -8.92 8.24 -17.64
CA LEU A 89 -9.16 7.09 -16.77
C LEU A 89 -7.82 6.45 -16.41
N ILE A 90 -7.54 6.35 -15.12
CA ILE A 90 -6.42 5.58 -14.58
C ILE A 90 -7.02 4.52 -13.67
N ALA A 91 -6.81 3.24 -14.00
CA ALA A 91 -7.31 2.11 -13.25
C ALA A 91 -6.19 1.10 -13.02
N ALA A 92 -6.26 0.34 -11.92
CA ALA A 92 -5.41 -0.80 -11.66
C ALA A 92 -6.24 -1.93 -11.07
N PHE A 93 -5.78 -3.16 -11.24
CA PHE A 93 -6.34 -4.33 -10.59
C PHE A 93 -5.53 -4.66 -9.34
N ARG A 94 -6.10 -5.47 -8.46
CA ARG A 94 -5.43 -5.92 -7.23
C ARG A 94 -5.58 -7.42 -7.09
N THR A 95 -4.52 -8.11 -6.69
CA THR A 95 -4.63 -9.49 -6.21
C THR A 95 -5.30 -9.46 -4.84
N THR A 96 -6.45 -10.08 -4.72
CA THR A 96 -7.26 -10.06 -3.49
C THR A 96 -7.18 -11.36 -2.69
N THR A 97 -6.60 -12.42 -3.29
CA THR A 97 -6.44 -13.72 -2.65
C THR A 97 -5.11 -14.39 -2.95
N LYS A 98 -4.63 -15.16 -1.97
CA LYS A 98 -3.64 -16.21 -2.13
C LYS A 98 -4.27 -17.55 -1.72
N TYR A 99 -3.95 -18.61 -2.46
CA TYR A 99 -4.41 -19.94 -2.09
C TYR A 99 -3.62 -20.48 -0.88
N GLU A 100 -4.33 -20.77 0.21
CA GLU A 100 -3.81 -21.23 1.50
C GLU A 100 -4.41 -22.59 1.90
N GLY A 101 -4.71 -23.43 0.90
CA GLY A 101 -5.35 -24.74 1.10
C GLY A 101 -6.86 -24.71 0.94
N ASP A 102 -7.46 -25.89 0.82
CA ASP A 102 -8.91 -26.05 0.67
C ASP A 102 -9.63 -25.43 1.87
N GLY A 103 -10.81 -24.85 1.64
CA GLY A 103 -11.59 -24.20 2.70
C GLY A 103 -12.46 -23.05 2.22
N TRP A 104 -12.97 -22.29 3.18
CA TRP A 104 -13.79 -21.11 2.92
C TRP A 104 -12.92 -19.87 2.65
N TYR A 105 -13.29 -19.11 1.65
CA TYR A 105 -12.67 -17.83 1.28
C TYR A 105 -13.75 -16.76 1.21
N ALA A 106 -13.39 -15.51 1.51
CA ALA A 106 -14.31 -14.40 1.36
C ALA A 106 -14.75 -14.26 -0.12
N SER A 107 -16.03 -13.96 -0.34
CA SER A 107 -16.59 -13.77 -1.68
C SER A 107 -17.09 -12.33 -1.82
N PRO A 108 -16.60 -11.55 -2.80
CA PRO A 108 -17.18 -10.25 -3.12
C PRO A 108 -18.51 -10.38 -3.87
N TYR A 109 -18.83 -11.58 -4.37
CA TYR A 109 -20.10 -11.86 -5.03
C TYR A 109 -21.10 -12.33 -3.98
N GLU A 110 -22.20 -11.58 -3.85
CA GLU A 110 -23.36 -11.98 -3.08
C GLU A 110 -24.07 -13.14 -3.79
N TRP A 111 -23.92 -14.36 -3.28
CA TRP A 111 -24.78 -15.48 -3.65
C TRP A 111 -25.92 -15.58 -2.64
N GLY A 112 -26.76 -14.54 -2.57
CA GLY A 112 -27.67 -14.34 -1.44
C GLY A 112 -26.90 -13.94 -0.18
N ASP A 113 -27.21 -14.54 0.97
CA ASP A 113 -26.57 -14.23 2.26
C ASP A 113 -25.15 -14.79 2.41
N VAL A 114 -24.64 -15.51 1.41
CA VAL A 114 -23.35 -16.20 1.52
C VAL A 114 -22.22 -15.24 1.15
N THR A 115 -21.53 -14.72 2.16
CA THR A 115 -20.35 -13.85 2.05
C THR A 115 -19.03 -14.61 1.85
N GLN A 116 -19.12 -15.94 1.70
CA GLN A 116 -17.98 -16.83 1.58
C GLN A 116 -18.22 -17.91 0.51
N ILE A 117 -17.15 -18.47 -0.03
CA ILE A 117 -17.20 -19.52 -1.02
C ILE A 117 -16.25 -20.64 -0.63
N PHE A 118 -16.65 -21.88 -0.86
CA PHE A 118 -15.77 -23.02 -0.63
C PHE A 118 -14.89 -23.22 -1.86
N VAL A 119 -13.59 -23.21 -1.64
CA VAL A 119 -12.57 -23.37 -2.67
C VAL A 119 -11.81 -24.66 -2.40
N ARG A 120 -11.63 -25.46 -3.44
CA ARG A 120 -10.79 -26.66 -3.37
C ARG A 120 -9.96 -26.86 -4.63
N ARG A 121 -8.82 -27.52 -4.49
CA ARG A 121 -8.03 -27.98 -5.65
C ARG A 121 -8.82 -28.97 -6.49
N ALA A 122 -8.65 -28.85 -7.80
CA ALA A 122 -9.24 -29.75 -8.79
C ALA A 122 -8.12 -30.22 -9.75
N PRO A 123 -7.14 -31.01 -9.24
CA PRO A 123 -5.96 -31.41 -10.01
C PRO A 123 -6.33 -32.22 -11.27
N GLU A 124 -7.51 -32.84 -11.31
CA GLU A 124 -8.05 -33.52 -12.48
C GLU A 124 -8.28 -32.58 -13.69
N HIS A 125 -8.27 -31.26 -13.46
CA HIS A 125 -8.43 -30.23 -14.49
C HIS A 125 -7.14 -29.46 -14.80
N ASP A 126 -6.03 -29.77 -14.12
CA ASP A 126 -4.75 -29.11 -14.38
C ASP A 126 -4.28 -29.37 -15.81
N ARG A 127 -3.90 -28.29 -16.51
CA ARG A 127 -3.48 -28.36 -17.91
C ARG A 127 -2.51 -27.23 -18.21
N LYS A 128 -1.51 -27.51 -19.05
CA LYS A 128 -0.49 -26.53 -19.48
C LYS A 128 0.22 -25.82 -18.30
N GLY A 129 0.38 -26.52 -17.18
CA GLY A 129 0.99 -25.97 -15.96
C GLY A 129 0.08 -25.06 -15.13
N GLU A 130 -1.17 -24.84 -15.54
CA GLU A 130 -2.14 -24.08 -14.76
C GLU A 130 -2.80 -24.95 -13.70
N ARG A 131 -2.90 -24.40 -12.49
CA ARG A 131 -3.64 -24.99 -11.38
C ARG A 131 -5.12 -24.61 -11.47
N TRP A 132 -5.99 -25.61 -11.37
CA TRP A 132 -7.45 -25.45 -11.42
C TRP A 132 -8.17 -25.66 -10.09
N PHE A 133 -9.12 -24.79 -9.78
CA PHE A 133 -9.88 -24.79 -8.54
C PHE A 133 -11.33 -25.03 -8.84
N ARG A 134 -11.98 -25.77 -7.94
CA ARG A 134 -13.43 -25.87 -7.90
C ARG A 134 -13.93 -24.97 -6.78
N VAL A 135 -14.83 -24.07 -7.15
CA VAL A 135 -15.31 -23.00 -6.28
C VAL A 135 -16.84 -23.07 -6.24
N GLY A 136 -17.43 -23.16 -5.06
CA GLY A 136 -18.87 -23.33 -4.93
C GLY A 136 -19.40 -23.09 -3.52
N PRO A 137 -20.73 -23.05 -3.35
CA PRO A 137 -21.37 -22.68 -2.09
C PRO A 137 -21.40 -23.84 -1.07
N SER A 138 -20.86 -25.00 -1.41
CA SER A 138 -20.93 -26.21 -0.58
C SER A 138 -19.55 -26.85 -0.45
N ALA A 139 -19.21 -27.25 0.77
CA ALA A 139 -18.01 -28.02 1.07
C ALA A 139 -18.15 -29.51 0.68
N THR A 140 -19.37 -30.03 0.65
CA THR A 140 -19.64 -31.47 0.51
C THR A 140 -20.18 -31.86 -0.86
N SER A 141 -20.62 -30.88 -1.66
CA SER A 141 -21.21 -31.12 -2.98
C SER A 141 -20.54 -30.29 -4.06
N ASN A 142 -20.44 -30.88 -5.25
CA ASN A 142 -19.93 -30.19 -6.45
C ASN A 142 -21.06 -29.47 -7.19
N HIS A 143 -22.30 -29.63 -6.73
CA HIS A 143 -23.45 -29.01 -7.36
C HIS A 143 -23.31 -27.49 -7.31
N LYS A 144 -23.55 -26.82 -8.44
CA LYS A 144 -23.36 -25.36 -8.62
C LYS A 144 -21.93 -24.86 -8.40
N SER A 145 -20.93 -25.75 -8.45
CA SER A 145 -19.53 -25.33 -8.47
C SER A 145 -19.09 -24.86 -9.85
N VAL A 146 -18.19 -23.89 -9.88
CA VAL A 146 -17.51 -23.39 -11.07
C VAL A 146 -16.05 -23.84 -11.01
N LEU A 147 -15.50 -24.19 -12.17
CA LEU A 147 -14.07 -24.45 -12.34
C LEU A 147 -13.38 -23.17 -12.82
N MET A 148 -12.26 -22.82 -12.19
CA MET A 148 -11.46 -21.67 -12.60
C MET A 148 -9.97 -21.89 -12.39
N THR A 149 -9.16 -21.13 -13.11
CA THR A 149 -7.71 -21.09 -12.93
C THR A 149 -7.33 -20.39 -11.63
N GLU A 150 -6.11 -20.62 -11.15
CA GLU A 150 -5.54 -19.87 -10.03
C GLU A 150 -5.57 -18.38 -10.24
N GLU A 151 -5.20 -17.93 -11.44
CA GLU A 151 -5.16 -16.52 -11.80
C GLU A 151 -6.53 -15.87 -11.60
N ARG A 152 -7.60 -16.52 -12.06
CA ARG A 152 -8.96 -16.03 -11.83
C ARG A 152 -9.35 -16.10 -10.36
N PHE A 153 -8.96 -17.14 -9.64
CA PHE A 153 -9.25 -17.25 -8.22
C PHE A 153 -8.63 -16.09 -7.42
N ARG A 154 -7.36 -15.75 -7.71
CA ARG A 154 -6.58 -14.69 -7.03
C ARG A 154 -7.18 -13.28 -7.11
N VAL A 155 -8.06 -13.03 -8.07
CA VAL A 155 -8.56 -11.68 -8.39
C VAL A 155 -10.08 -11.54 -8.16
N ASN A 156 -10.78 -12.66 -7.98
CA ASN A 156 -12.24 -12.70 -7.87
C ASN A 156 -12.73 -13.01 -6.46
N TYR A 157 -11.86 -13.44 -5.55
CA TYR A 157 -12.22 -13.79 -4.18
C TYR A 157 -11.39 -12.99 -3.18
N GLY A 158 -11.64 -13.15 -1.88
CA GLY A 158 -10.86 -12.53 -0.81
C GLY A 158 -10.00 -13.54 -0.04
N PRO A 159 -9.44 -13.16 1.12
CA PRO A 159 -8.61 -14.04 1.93
C PRO A 159 -9.37 -15.28 2.44
N LYS A 160 -8.61 -16.29 2.87
CA LYS A 160 -9.18 -17.48 3.52
C LYS A 160 -9.86 -17.07 4.83
N VAL A 161 -11.06 -17.56 5.05
CA VAL A 161 -11.79 -17.37 6.31
C VAL A 161 -11.25 -18.40 7.30
N GLN A 162 -10.68 -17.95 8.41
CA GLN A 162 -10.29 -18.85 9.50
C GLN A 162 -11.54 -19.47 10.10
N ALA A 163 -11.54 -20.81 10.20
CA ALA A 163 -12.53 -21.57 10.95
C ALA A 163 -12.15 -21.59 12.43
#